data_AF-A0A2V9L563-F1
#
_entry.id   AF-A0A2V9L563-F1
#
_cell.length_a   1.000
_cell.length_b   1.000
_cell.length_c   1.000
_cell.angle_alpha   90.00
_cell.angle_beta   90.00
_cell.angle_gamma   90.00
#
_symmetry.space_group_name_H-M   'P 1'
#
loop_
_entity.id
_entity.type
_entity.pdbx_description
1 polymer ?
#
loop_
_entity_poly.entity_id
_entity_poly.type
_entity_poly.pdbx_seq_one_letter_code
_entity_poly.pdbx_strand_id
1 'polypeptide(L)'
;MEWVFGGLVLVAFGAVLRRVLRMNSDGPKPGPVPLGLAREAIYRPIALELETQAAILGISLNDAFEERDSGRSDNAWCLVHLSTSEWGRLAEIVVALLNTVNEYMPLARVAVPVRSLATQRFKSRIMIELMRTHELVQQLVFRSKLRFQLHIRTLRRAAETVTADFRHEYHAAEDAGNQSPDLWRLLDLEAHDFDLITKETLLAFRAFLPCLRDSDLAGFAAEIKSVMPRGVRTVSVAVER
;
A
#
# COMPACT_ATOMS: atom_id res chain seq x y z
N MET A 1 -0.30 -49.35 -14.93
CA MET A 1 0.86 -49.02 -14.07
C MET A 1 1.81 -47.99 -14.70
N GLU A 2 1.83 -47.80 -16.02
CA GLU A 2 2.77 -46.90 -16.70
C GLU A 2 2.53 -45.39 -16.45
N TRP A 3 1.28 -44.98 -16.21
CA TRP A 3 0.93 -43.59 -15.91
C TRP A 3 1.50 -43.09 -14.57
N VAL A 4 1.65 -44.00 -13.60
CA VAL A 4 2.24 -43.67 -12.29
C VAL A 4 3.73 -43.41 -12.44
N PHE A 5 4.42 -44.17 -13.30
CA PHE A 5 5.83 -43.95 -13.63
C PHE A 5 6.03 -42.63 -14.37
N GLY A 6 5.16 -42.30 -15.34
CA GLY A 6 5.20 -41.02 -16.05
C GLY A 6 5.04 -39.81 -15.12
N GLY A 7 4.08 -39.88 -14.18
CA GLY A 7 3.88 -38.83 -13.17
C GLY A 7 5.08 -38.67 -12.24
N LEU A 8 5.71 -39.77 -11.83
CA LEU A 8 6.87 -39.77 -10.94
C LEU A 8 8.11 -39.16 -11.61
N VAL A 9 8.31 -39.44 -12.91
CA VAL A 9 9.38 -38.82 -13.71
C VAL A 9 9.16 -37.31 -13.85
N LEU A 10 7.93 -36.86 -14.07
CA LEU A 10 7.59 -35.44 -14.19
C LEU A 10 7.82 -34.68 -12.87
N VAL A 11 7.44 -35.28 -11.73
CA VAL A 11 7.68 -34.71 -10.40
C VAL A 11 9.19 -34.67 -10.09
N ALA A 12 9.92 -35.75 -10.40
CA ALA A 12 11.37 -35.80 -10.20
C ALA A 12 12.09 -34.76 -11.07
N PHE A 13 11.71 -34.64 -12.34
CA PHE A 13 12.26 -33.64 -13.24
C PHE A 13 11.94 -32.22 -12.77
N GLY A 14 10.70 -31.97 -12.32
CA GLY A 14 10.31 -30.71 -11.71
C GLY A 14 11.11 -30.37 -10.45
N ALA A 15 11.37 -31.36 -9.59
CA ALA A 15 12.17 -31.18 -8.38
C ALA A 15 13.65 -30.89 -8.69
N VAL A 16 14.22 -31.59 -9.68
CA VAL A 16 15.60 -31.36 -10.15
C VAL A 16 15.72 -29.98 -10.79
N LEU A 17 14.77 -29.59 -11.64
CA LEU A 17 14.75 -28.25 -12.26
C LEU A 17 14.65 -27.16 -11.18
N ARG A 18 13.79 -27.36 -10.17
CA ARG A 18 13.63 -26.43 -9.04
C ARG A 18 14.91 -26.31 -8.21
N ARG A 19 15.67 -27.40 -8.06
CA ARG A 19 16.96 -27.44 -7.35
C ARG A 19 18.08 -26.78 -8.16
N VAL A 20 18.17 -27.05 -9.46
CA VAL A 20 19.15 -26.45 -10.39
C VAL A 20 18.90 -24.94 -10.54
N LEU A 21 17.64 -24.52 -10.61
CA LEU A 21 17.23 -23.12 -10.68
C LEU A 21 17.28 -22.38 -9.33
N ARG A 22 17.75 -23.04 -8.25
CA ARG A 22 17.79 -22.49 -6.88
C ARG A 22 16.44 -21.92 -6.41
N MET A 23 15.31 -22.42 -6.90
CA MET A 23 13.97 -21.99 -6.45
C MET A 23 13.64 -22.41 -5.01
N ASN A 24 14.46 -23.28 -4.41
CA ASN A 24 14.39 -23.71 -3.01
C ASN A 24 15.39 -22.95 -2.10
N SER A 25 16.11 -21.95 -2.61
CA SER A 25 16.72 -21.02 -1.66
C SER A 25 15.55 -20.29 -0.99
N ASP A 26 15.32 -20.61 0.28
CA ASP A 26 14.88 -19.62 1.24
C ASP A 26 15.85 -18.45 1.09
N GLY A 27 15.53 -17.56 0.15
CA GLY A 27 16.22 -16.30 0.00
C GLY A 27 16.22 -15.66 1.38
N PRO A 28 17.27 -14.91 1.73
CA PRO A 28 17.36 -14.28 3.04
C PRO A 28 16.00 -13.65 3.35
N LYS A 29 15.41 -14.06 4.48
CA LYS A 29 14.16 -13.46 4.98
C LYS A 29 14.34 -11.96 4.77
N PRO A 30 13.43 -11.26 4.07
CA PRO A 30 13.63 -9.86 3.74
C PRO A 30 13.49 -9.06 5.05
N GLY A 31 14.56 -9.03 5.83
CA GLY A 31 14.79 -7.98 6.79
C GLY A 31 14.94 -6.69 6.01
N PRO A 32 14.53 -5.55 6.60
CA PRO A 32 14.68 -4.27 5.93
C PRO A 32 16.15 -4.08 5.59
N VAL A 33 16.48 -4.10 4.29
CA VAL A 33 17.81 -3.71 3.83
C VAL A 33 18.05 -2.30 4.36
N PRO A 34 19.16 -2.05 5.09
CA PRO A 34 19.44 -0.72 5.58
C PRO A 34 19.60 0.22 4.39
N LEU A 35 18.82 1.31 4.38
CA LEU A 35 18.96 2.35 3.37
C LEU A 35 20.23 3.15 3.68
N GLY A 36 21.01 3.47 2.66
CA GLY A 36 22.09 4.45 2.80
C GLY A 36 21.53 5.83 3.16
N LEU A 37 22.35 6.67 3.80
CA LEU A 37 21.94 7.98 4.35
C LEU A 37 21.13 8.84 3.38
N ALA A 38 21.56 8.94 2.11
CA ALA A 38 20.86 9.74 1.11
C ALA A 38 19.45 9.22 0.78
N ARG A 39 19.24 7.90 0.76
CA ARG A 39 17.93 7.28 0.51
C ARG A 39 17.04 7.34 1.74
N GLU A 40 17.63 7.15 2.92
CA GLU A 40 16.92 7.30 4.20
C GLU A 40 16.43 8.74 4.41
N ALA A 41 17.21 9.74 3.97
CA ALA A 41 16.80 11.15 4.02
C ALA A 41 15.57 11.46 3.13
N ILE A 42 15.35 10.68 2.06
CA ILE A 42 14.13 10.77 1.24
C ILE A 42 12.99 9.98 1.89
N TYR A 43 13.28 8.76 2.36
CA TYR A 43 12.28 7.86 2.95
C TYR A 43 11.63 8.43 4.20
N ARG A 44 12.46 8.86 5.17
CA ARG A 44 12.03 9.14 6.54
C ARG A 44 11.00 10.28 6.66
N PRO A 45 11.14 11.42 5.98
CA PRO A 45 10.13 12.49 6.01
C PRO A 45 8.75 12.01 5.53
N ILE A 46 8.74 11.21 4.47
CA ILE A 46 7.50 10.69 3.85
C ILE A 46 6.88 9.64 4.75
N ALA A 47 7.69 8.68 5.24
CA ALA A 47 7.23 7.66 6.16
C ALA A 47 6.61 8.27 7.42
N LEU A 48 7.31 9.23 8.04
CA LEU A 48 6.81 9.93 9.22
C LEU A 48 5.48 10.64 8.94
N GLU A 49 5.36 11.30 7.78
CA GLU A 49 4.10 11.96 7.43
C GLU A 49 2.97 10.94 7.25
N LEU A 50 3.14 9.91 6.41
CA LEU A 50 2.09 8.90 6.20
C LEU A 50 1.70 8.21 7.51
N GLU A 51 2.67 7.85 8.35
CA GLU A 51 2.41 7.22 9.66
C GLU A 51 1.66 8.16 10.59
N THR A 52 2.03 9.45 10.63
CA THR A 52 1.34 10.46 11.45
C THR A 52 -0.10 10.66 10.97
N GLN A 53 -0.30 10.78 9.65
CA GLN A 53 -1.61 10.95 9.04
C GLN A 53 -2.51 9.73 9.25
N ALA A 54 -1.96 8.53 9.08
CA ALA A 54 -2.67 7.28 9.36
C ALA A 54 -3.03 7.14 10.84
N ALA A 55 -2.15 7.56 11.76
CA ALA A 55 -2.43 7.56 13.19
C ALA A 55 -3.55 8.55 13.56
N ILE A 56 -3.53 9.77 13.02
CA ILE A 56 -4.58 10.77 13.23
C ILE A 56 -5.94 10.22 12.76
N LEU A 57 -5.98 9.69 11.54
CA LEU A 57 -7.19 9.10 10.98
C LEU A 57 -7.70 7.92 11.82
N GLY A 58 -6.80 7.02 12.22
CA GLY A 58 -7.14 5.84 13.02
C GLY A 58 -7.69 6.20 14.40
N ILE A 59 -7.09 7.20 15.07
CA ILE A 59 -7.59 7.73 16.35
C ILE A 59 -8.98 8.36 16.14
N SER A 60 -9.11 9.24 15.15
CA SER A 60 -10.37 9.95 14.88
C SER A 60 -11.55 9.00 14.59
N LEU A 61 -11.31 7.93 13.81
CA LEU A 61 -12.33 6.93 13.54
C LEU A 61 -12.62 6.04 14.75
N ASN A 62 -11.60 5.69 15.54
CA ASN A 62 -11.81 4.94 16.78
C ASN A 62 -12.66 5.73 17.78
N ASP A 63 -12.36 7.01 17.97
CA ASP A 63 -13.15 7.91 18.81
C ASP A 63 -14.61 7.99 18.32
N ALA A 64 -14.82 8.02 17.00
CA ALA A 64 -16.17 7.97 16.42
C ALA A 64 -16.91 6.66 16.78
N PHE A 65 -16.24 5.51 16.71
CA PHE A 65 -16.84 4.23 17.09
C PHE A 65 -17.14 4.15 18.60
N GLU A 66 -16.28 4.70 19.45
CA GLU A 66 -16.49 4.77 20.90
C GLU A 66 -17.66 5.69 21.29
N GLU A 67 -17.81 6.83 20.62
CA GLU A 67 -18.95 7.73 20.79
C GLU A 67 -20.27 7.05 20.38
N ARG A 68 -20.26 6.30 19.27
CA ARG A 68 -21.40 5.48 18.83
C ARG A 68 -21.75 4.43 19.89
N ASP A 69 -20.77 3.68 20.37
CA ASP A 69 -20.98 2.62 21.37
C ASP A 69 -21.47 3.16 22.72
N SER A 70 -21.17 4.43 23.00
CA SER A 70 -21.69 5.18 24.14
C SER A 70 -23.10 5.75 23.92
N GLY A 71 -23.71 5.53 22.76
CA GLY A 71 -25.04 6.05 22.39
C GLY A 71 -25.06 7.51 21.95
N ARG A 72 -23.90 8.15 21.72
CA ARG A 72 -23.76 9.54 21.29
C ARG A 72 -23.61 9.63 19.77
N SER A 73 -24.66 9.22 19.05
CA SER A 73 -24.64 9.06 17.59
C SER A 73 -24.31 10.35 16.82
N ASP A 74 -24.82 11.49 17.27
CA ASP A 74 -24.55 12.79 16.63
C ASP A 74 -23.07 13.18 16.73
N ASN A 75 -22.45 12.97 17.90
CA ASN A 75 -21.03 13.21 18.10
C ASN A 75 -20.18 12.26 17.25
N ALA A 76 -20.55 10.97 17.24
CA ALA A 76 -19.89 9.96 16.44
C ALA A 76 -19.87 10.36 14.95
N TRP A 77 -21.00 10.86 14.43
CA TRP A 77 -21.11 11.26 13.04
C TRP A 77 -20.32 12.54 12.72
N CYS A 78 -20.28 13.49 13.66
CA CYS A 78 -19.40 14.67 13.55
C CYS A 78 -17.92 14.25 13.44
N LEU A 79 -17.48 13.24 14.21
CA LEU A 79 -16.13 12.71 14.14
C LEU A 79 -15.86 11.97 12.81
N VAL A 80 -16.83 11.22 12.29
CA VAL A 80 -16.72 10.63 10.94
C VAL A 80 -16.59 11.73 9.88
N HIS A 81 -17.39 12.80 9.96
CA HIS A 81 -17.29 13.94 9.05
C HIS A 81 -15.89 14.56 9.07
N LEU A 82 -15.33 14.83 10.25
CA LEU A 82 -13.95 15.34 10.38
C LEU A 82 -12.93 14.38 9.78
N SER A 83 -13.11 13.08 9.99
CA SER A 83 -12.25 12.01 9.48
C SER A 83 -12.23 11.94 7.95
N THR A 84 -13.28 12.39 7.25
CA THR A 84 -13.33 12.37 5.78
C THR A 84 -12.26 13.26 5.14
N SER A 85 -11.95 14.39 5.77
CA SER A 85 -10.91 15.33 5.30
C SER A 85 -9.50 14.75 5.49
N GLU A 86 -9.27 14.10 6.63
CA GLU A 86 -8.02 13.42 6.99
C GLU A 86 -7.77 12.20 6.09
N TRP A 87 -8.83 11.43 5.81
CA TRP A 87 -8.81 10.36 4.82
C TRP A 87 -8.40 10.88 3.45
N GLY A 88 -9.05 11.95 2.97
CA GLY A 88 -8.76 12.56 1.68
C GLY A 88 -7.31 12.99 1.56
N ARG A 89 -6.78 13.66 2.60
CA ARG A 89 -5.38 14.09 2.66
C ARG A 89 -4.42 12.91 2.59
N LEU A 90 -4.66 11.85 3.36
CA LEU A 90 -3.82 10.65 3.32
C LEU A 90 -3.89 9.97 1.95
N ALA A 91 -5.07 9.88 1.34
CA ALA A 91 -5.25 9.27 0.02
C ALA A 91 -4.50 10.03 -1.06
N GLU A 92 -4.52 11.36 -1.03
CA GLU A 92 -3.76 12.21 -1.94
C GLU A 92 -2.25 11.96 -1.83
N ILE A 93 -1.72 11.90 -0.60
CA ILE A 93 -0.30 11.61 -0.35
C ILE A 93 0.08 10.22 -0.90
N VAL A 94 -0.73 9.19 -0.62
CA VAL A 94 -0.51 7.81 -1.09
C VAL A 94 -0.52 7.75 -2.62
N VAL A 95 -1.52 8.36 -3.26
CA VAL A 95 -1.65 8.36 -4.72
C VAL A 95 -0.51 9.14 -5.38
N ALA A 96 -0.15 10.31 -4.85
CA ALA A 96 0.99 11.10 -5.31
C ALA A 96 2.29 10.29 -5.27
N LEU A 97 2.58 9.65 -4.13
CA LEU A 97 3.77 8.82 -3.96
C LEU A 97 3.83 7.66 -4.97
N LEU A 98 2.72 6.94 -5.13
CA LEU A 98 2.64 5.80 -6.05
C LEU A 98 2.77 6.25 -7.52
N ASN A 99 2.26 7.42 -7.88
CA ASN A 99 2.44 8.00 -9.21
C ASN A 99 3.92 8.34 -9.48
N THR A 100 4.59 9.05 -8.57
CA THR A 100 6.01 9.39 -8.72
C THR A 100 6.90 8.15 -8.75
N VAL A 101 6.61 7.13 -7.92
CA VAL A 101 7.32 5.84 -7.99
C VAL A 101 7.12 5.19 -9.37
N ASN A 102 5.88 5.13 -9.87
CA ASN A 102 5.59 4.54 -11.18
C ASN A 102 6.26 5.29 -12.34
N GLU A 103 6.40 6.62 -12.24
CA GLU A 103 7.09 7.46 -13.23
C GLU A 103 8.60 7.18 -13.27
N TYR A 104 9.24 6.98 -12.12
CA TYR A 104 10.66 6.67 -12.04
C TYR A 104 11.00 5.18 -12.21
N MET A 105 10.00 4.30 -12.32
CA MET A 105 10.21 2.86 -12.54
C MET A 105 11.11 2.52 -13.75
N PRO A 106 11.02 3.19 -14.92
CA PRO A 106 11.90 2.94 -16.05
C PRO A 106 13.39 3.08 -15.68
N LEU A 107 13.75 3.98 -14.76
CA LEU A 107 15.13 4.26 -14.34
C LEU A 107 15.69 3.21 -13.36
N ALA A 108 14.82 2.42 -12.72
CA ALA A 108 15.21 1.36 -11.78
C ALA A 108 16.09 0.30 -12.46
N ARG A 109 17.29 0.07 -11.89
CA ARG A 109 18.33 -0.85 -12.42
C ARG A 109 18.18 -2.29 -11.97
N VAL A 110 17.58 -2.53 -10.80
CA VAL A 110 17.54 -3.84 -10.13
C VAL A 110 16.11 -4.39 -10.11
N ALA A 111 15.99 -5.72 -10.05
CA ALA A 111 14.73 -6.39 -9.77
C ALA A 111 14.22 -5.96 -8.39
N VAL A 112 13.13 -5.19 -8.37
CA VAL A 112 12.51 -4.79 -7.11
C VAL A 112 11.83 -6.02 -6.49
N PRO A 113 12.12 -6.36 -5.22
CA PRO A 113 11.39 -7.42 -4.54
C PRO A 113 9.91 -7.00 -4.43
N VAL A 114 9.02 -7.82 -4.97
CA VAL A 114 7.58 -7.58 -4.89
C VAL A 114 7.03 -8.39 -3.74
N ARG A 115 6.40 -7.71 -2.78
CA ARG A 115 5.58 -8.38 -1.77
C ARG A 115 4.21 -8.68 -2.37
N SER A 116 3.69 -9.88 -2.14
CA SER A 116 2.34 -10.24 -2.57
C SER A 116 1.31 -9.49 -1.73
N LEU A 117 0.36 -8.82 -2.38
CA LEU A 117 -0.87 -8.38 -1.74
C LEU A 117 -1.76 -9.60 -1.62
N ALA A 118 -1.85 -10.17 -0.42
CA ALA A 118 -2.69 -11.34 -0.18
C ALA A 118 -4.13 -10.90 0.08
N THR A 119 -5.06 -11.41 -0.72
CA THR A 119 -6.51 -11.14 -0.62
C THR A 119 -7.04 -11.37 0.79
N GLN A 120 -6.48 -12.33 1.52
CA GLN A 120 -6.85 -12.68 2.90
C GLN A 120 -6.61 -11.57 3.93
N ARG A 121 -5.81 -10.55 3.60
CA ARG A 121 -5.50 -9.43 4.52
C ARG A 121 -6.51 -8.29 4.42
N PHE A 122 -7.30 -8.29 3.35
CA PHE A 122 -8.35 -7.32 3.09
C PHE A 122 -9.69 -7.83 3.61
N LYS A 123 -10.55 -6.92 4.07
CA LYS A 123 -11.82 -7.25 4.72
C LYS A 123 -13.04 -6.74 3.96
N SER A 124 -12.96 -5.62 3.27
CA SER A 124 -14.08 -5.11 2.48
C SER A 124 -14.29 -5.97 1.22
N ARG A 125 -15.56 -6.11 0.81
CA ARG A 125 -15.92 -6.94 -0.35
C ARG A 125 -15.30 -6.40 -1.63
N ILE A 126 -15.33 -5.07 -1.81
CA ILE A 126 -14.77 -4.41 -2.99
C ILE A 126 -13.26 -4.66 -3.10
N MET A 127 -12.54 -4.63 -1.97
CA MET A 127 -11.10 -4.89 -1.95
C MET A 127 -10.76 -6.35 -2.17
N ILE A 128 -11.53 -7.28 -1.59
CA ILE A 128 -11.35 -8.71 -1.84
C ILE A 128 -11.49 -9.04 -3.33
N GLU A 129 -12.48 -8.46 -4.01
CA GLU A 129 -12.71 -8.66 -5.44
C GLU A 129 -11.58 -8.05 -6.30
N LEU A 130 -11.14 -6.84 -5.96
CA LEU A 130 -10.02 -6.19 -6.62
C LEU A 130 -8.72 -7.01 -6.48
N MET A 131 -8.43 -7.49 -5.28
CA MET A 131 -7.20 -8.25 -4.98
C MET A 131 -7.21 -9.64 -5.60
N ARG A 132 -8.37 -10.32 -5.64
CA ARG A 132 -8.50 -11.59 -6.35
C ARG A 132 -8.16 -11.45 -7.82
N THR A 133 -8.65 -10.38 -8.46
CA THR A 133 -8.34 -10.09 -9.86
C THR A 133 -6.85 -9.82 -10.06
N HIS A 134 -6.24 -9.07 -9.13
CA HIS A 134 -4.81 -8.77 -9.17
C HIS A 134 -3.93 -10.03 -9.01
N GLU A 135 -4.23 -10.91 -8.06
CA GLU A 135 -3.47 -12.14 -7.81
C GLU A 135 -3.39 -13.01 -9.07
N LEU A 136 -4.49 -13.11 -9.83
CA LEU A 136 -4.52 -13.83 -11.11
C LEU A 136 -3.58 -13.18 -12.14
N VAL A 137 -3.65 -11.86 -12.29
CA VAL A 137 -2.79 -11.13 -13.24
C VAL A 137 -1.31 -11.23 -12.85
N GLN A 138 -1.00 -11.21 -11.55
CA GLN A 138 0.37 -11.31 -11.05
C GLN A 138 1.01 -12.66 -11.39
N GLN A 139 0.23 -13.75 -11.40
CA GLN A 139 0.70 -15.09 -11.80
C GLN A 139 1.10 -15.16 -13.27
N LEU A 140 0.49 -14.34 -14.14
CA LEU A 140 0.76 -14.32 -15.58
C LEU A 140 2.00 -13.50 -15.95
N VAL A 141 2.48 -12.66 -15.04
CA VAL A 141 3.60 -11.75 -15.31
C VAL A 141 4.88 -12.39 -14.81
N PHE A 142 5.87 -12.57 -15.68
CA PHE A 142 7.12 -13.26 -15.31
C PHE A 142 8.28 -12.31 -14.96
N ARG A 143 8.25 -11.05 -15.46
CA ARG A 143 9.32 -10.07 -15.23
C ARG A 143 9.12 -9.33 -13.90
N SER A 144 10.12 -9.33 -13.03
CA SER A 144 10.09 -8.69 -11.70
C SER A 144 9.74 -7.19 -11.76
N LYS A 145 10.33 -6.45 -12.69
CA LYS A 145 10.03 -5.02 -12.91
C LYS A 145 8.57 -4.78 -13.28
N LEU A 146 8.00 -5.63 -14.14
CA LEU A 146 6.60 -5.54 -14.54
C LEU A 146 5.67 -5.95 -13.39
N ARG A 147 6.03 -6.97 -12.60
CA ARG A 147 5.31 -7.33 -11.37
C ARG A 147 5.26 -6.17 -10.38
N PHE A 148 6.37 -5.46 -10.19
CA PHE A 148 6.41 -4.31 -9.29
C PHE A 148 5.59 -3.14 -9.84
N GLN A 149 5.68 -2.84 -11.13
CA GLN A 149 4.80 -1.83 -11.75
C GLN A 149 3.32 -2.17 -11.58
N LEU A 150 2.94 -3.43 -11.78
CA LEU A 150 1.57 -3.88 -11.54
C LEU A 150 1.17 -3.76 -10.07
N HIS A 151 2.06 -4.08 -9.14
CA HIS A 151 1.84 -3.90 -7.71
C HIS A 151 1.59 -2.42 -7.36
N ILE A 152 2.42 -1.50 -7.82
CA ILE A 152 2.24 -0.05 -7.61
C ILE A 152 0.92 0.45 -8.18
N ARG A 153 0.57 0.04 -9.41
CA ARG A 153 -0.72 0.39 -10.03
C ARG A 153 -1.90 -0.17 -9.26
N THR A 154 -1.75 -1.36 -8.69
CA THR A 154 -2.81 -2.00 -7.90
C THR A 154 -2.99 -1.32 -6.56
N LEU A 155 -1.91 -0.96 -5.86
CA LEU A 155 -1.97 -0.15 -4.64
C LEU A 155 -2.66 1.20 -4.91
N ARG A 156 -2.33 1.84 -6.03
CA ARG A 156 -2.95 3.12 -6.40
C ARG A 156 -4.45 2.93 -6.64
N ARG A 157 -4.80 1.93 -7.44
CA ARG A 157 -6.21 1.61 -7.72
C ARG A 157 -6.98 1.23 -6.45
N ALA A 158 -6.35 0.50 -5.54
CA ALA A 158 -6.92 0.14 -4.25
C ALA A 158 -7.21 1.39 -3.41
N ALA A 159 -6.24 2.30 -3.26
CA ALA A 159 -6.41 3.56 -2.54
C ALA A 159 -7.55 4.41 -3.14
N GLU A 160 -7.59 4.55 -4.47
CA GLU A 160 -8.67 5.26 -5.18
C GLU A 160 -10.03 4.60 -4.95
N THR A 161 -10.09 3.26 -5.02
CA THR A 161 -11.34 2.50 -4.91
C THR A 161 -11.91 2.59 -3.50
N VAL A 162 -11.13 2.30 -2.46
CA VAL A 162 -11.59 2.38 -1.07
C VAL A 162 -11.94 3.80 -0.66
N THR A 163 -11.24 4.81 -1.19
CA THR A 163 -11.58 6.22 -0.93
C THR A 163 -12.90 6.62 -1.59
N ALA A 164 -13.17 6.12 -2.80
CA ALA A 164 -14.43 6.38 -3.48
C ALA A 164 -15.60 5.69 -2.78
N ASP A 165 -15.41 4.45 -2.32
CA ASP A 165 -16.41 3.68 -1.56
C ASP A 165 -16.75 4.38 -0.25
N PHE A 166 -15.73 4.73 0.55
CA PHE A 166 -15.90 5.45 1.82
C PHE A 166 -16.68 6.76 1.66
N ARG A 167 -16.35 7.56 0.64
CA ARG A 167 -17.07 8.81 0.35
C ARG A 167 -18.51 8.57 -0.09
N HIS A 168 -18.73 7.53 -0.88
CA HIS A 168 -20.08 7.16 -1.34
C HIS A 168 -20.97 6.77 -0.16
N GLU A 169 -20.48 5.87 0.69
CA GLU A 169 -21.20 5.41 1.88
C GLU A 169 -21.41 6.54 2.90
N TYR A 170 -20.41 7.40 3.10
CA TYR A 170 -20.52 8.59 3.93
C TYR A 170 -21.65 9.53 3.46
N HIS A 171 -21.66 9.91 2.18
CA HIS A 171 -22.66 10.84 1.65
C HIS A 171 -24.06 10.21 1.63
N ALA A 172 -24.17 8.92 1.29
CA ALA A 172 -25.45 8.22 1.32
C ALA A 172 -26.05 8.19 2.73
N ALA A 173 -25.21 8.03 3.76
CA ALA A 173 -25.64 8.05 5.15
C ALA A 173 -26.02 9.45 5.65
N GLU A 174 -25.27 10.48 5.24
CA GLU A 174 -25.56 11.88 5.55
C GLU A 174 -26.90 12.33 4.94
N ASP A 175 -27.15 12.02 3.67
CA ASP A 175 -28.37 12.40 2.95
C ASP A 175 -29.61 11.67 3.46
N ALA A 176 -29.47 10.39 3.81
CA ALA A 176 -30.59 9.57 4.27
C ALA A 176 -30.87 9.69 5.78
N GLY A 177 -29.99 10.36 6.54
CA GLY A 177 -29.98 10.28 8.01
C GLY A 177 -29.84 8.84 8.53
N ASN A 178 -29.35 7.94 7.70
CA ASN A 178 -29.40 6.49 7.93
C ASN A 178 -28.08 6.01 8.55
N GLN A 179 -27.97 6.13 9.86
CA GLN A 179 -26.81 5.68 10.64
C GLN A 179 -26.95 4.20 11.06
N SER A 180 -27.26 3.34 10.09
CA SER A 180 -27.48 1.91 10.34
C SER A 180 -26.23 1.20 10.91
N PRO A 181 -26.38 0.13 11.70
CA PRO A 181 -25.24 -0.67 12.17
C PRO A 181 -24.36 -1.24 11.03
N ASP A 182 -24.97 -1.52 9.87
CA ASP A 182 -24.25 -2.06 8.71
C ASP A 182 -23.29 -1.03 8.09
N LEU A 183 -23.69 0.24 8.04
CA LEU A 183 -22.82 1.34 7.61
C LEU A 183 -21.58 1.45 8.51
N TRP A 184 -21.78 1.45 9.83
CA TRP A 184 -20.68 1.52 10.78
C TRP A 184 -19.68 0.37 10.62
N ARG A 185 -20.18 -0.82 10.30
CA ARG A 185 -19.34 -1.97 9.95
C ARG A 185 -18.58 -1.73 8.66
N LEU A 186 -19.20 -1.16 7.63
CA LEU A 186 -18.52 -0.83 6.36
C LEU A 186 -17.37 0.15 6.59
N LEU A 187 -17.60 1.23 7.34
CA LEU A 187 -16.56 2.22 7.66
C LEU A 187 -15.35 1.60 8.37
N ASP A 188 -15.57 0.66 9.30
CA ASP A 188 -14.48 -0.07 9.97
C ASP A 188 -13.69 -0.97 9.00
N LEU A 189 -14.38 -1.68 8.10
CA LEU A 189 -13.75 -2.53 7.10
C LEU A 189 -12.89 -1.71 6.11
N GLU A 190 -13.42 -0.58 5.64
CA GLU A 190 -12.71 0.33 4.75
C GLU A 190 -11.50 0.96 5.45
N ALA A 191 -11.65 1.42 6.69
CA ALA A 191 -10.56 1.99 7.47
C ALA A 191 -9.40 0.99 7.66
N HIS A 192 -9.74 -0.26 7.98
CA HIS A 192 -8.76 -1.35 8.05
C HIS A 192 -8.04 -1.55 6.71
N ASP A 193 -8.78 -1.60 5.61
CA ASP A 193 -8.20 -1.84 4.28
C ASP A 193 -7.32 -0.67 3.84
N PHE A 194 -7.71 0.57 4.15
CA PHE A 194 -6.94 1.76 3.80
C PHE A 194 -5.65 1.91 4.61
N ASP A 195 -5.68 1.57 5.91
CA ASP A 195 -4.47 1.46 6.74
C ASP A 195 -3.49 0.42 6.17
N LEU A 196 -4.01 -0.75 5.76
CA LEU A 196 -3.20 -1.78 5.12
C LEU A 196 -2.57 -1.28 3.80
N ILE A 197 -3.34 -0.60 2.94
CA ILE A 197 -2.83 -0.02 1.69
C ILE A 197 -1.73 1.00 1.97
N THR A 198 -1.89 1.83 2.99
CA THR A 198 -0.91 2.84 3.41
C THR A 198 0.40 2.17 3.84
N LYS A 199 0.33 1.12 4.66
CA LYS A 199 1.49 0.34 5.11
C LYS A 199 2.19 -0.35 3.95
N GLU A 200 1.45 -0.99 3.05
CA GLU A 200 2.04 -1.64 1.88
C GLU A 200 2.65 -0.63 0.90
N THR A 201 2.08 0.57 0.80
CA THR A 201 2.67 1.69 0.02
C THR A 201 4.03 2.09 0.56
N LEU A 202 4.17 2.25 1.89
CA LEU A 202 5.47 2.55 2.51
C LEU A 202 6.50 1.45 2.28
N LEU A 203 6.09 0.19 2.36
CA LEU A 203 6.97 -0.95 2.09
C LEU A 203 7.40 -1.01 0.62
N ALA A 204 6.49 -0.79 -0.32
CA ALA A 204 6.79 -0.73 -1.74
C ALA A 204 7.74 0.43 -2.04
N PHE A 205 7.50 1.60 -1.45
CA PHE A 205 8.37 2.76 -1.57
C PHE A 205 9.78 2.50 -1.01
N ARG A 206 9.88 1.92 0.18
CA ARG A 206 11.16 1.53 0.79
C ARG A 206 11.92 0.52 -0.09
N ALA A 207 11.22 -0.44 -0.70
CA ALA A 207 11.80 -1.43 -1.60
C ALA A 207 12.28 -0.82 -2.94
N PHE A 208 11.64 0.26 -3.38
CA PHE A 208 11.97 0.95 -4.61
C PHE A 208 13.25 1.80 -4.52
N LEU A 209 13.47 2.51 -3.41
CA LEU A 209 14.59 3.44 -3.25
C LEU A 209 15.99 2.85 -3.54
N PRO A 210 16.33 1.61 -3.11
CA PRO A 210 17.60 0.97 -3.47
C PRO A 210 17.78 0.71 -4.97
N CYS A 211 16.69 0.65 -5.73
CA CYS A 211 16.71 0.31 -7.15
C CYS A 211 17.02 1.52 -8.05
N LEU A 212 16.96 2.74 -7.51
CA LEU A 212 17.36 3.97 -8.17
C LEU A 212 18.88 4.15 -8.19
N ARG A 213 19.37 4.77 -9.26
CA ARG A 213 20.78 5.19 -9.39
C ARG A 213 21.02 6.41 -8.49
N ASP A 214 22.22 6.55 -7.96
CA ASP A 214 22.56 7.73 -7.15
C ASP A 214 22.41 9.05 -7.93
N SER A 215 22.65 9.02 -9.25
CA SER A 215 22.44 10.17 -10.15
C SER A 215 20.99 10.64 -10.21
N ASP A 216 20.04 9.74 -10.00
CA ASP A 216 18.61 10.00 -10.21
C ASP A 216 17.91 10.38 -8.89
N LEU A 217 18.57 10.13 -7.75
CA LEU A 217 18.02 10.39 -6.40
C LEU A 217 17.67 11.87 -6.18
N ALA A 218 18.51 12.79 -6.65
CA ALA A 218 18.28 14.22 -6.45
C ALA A 218 17.04 14.70 -7.22
N GLY A 219 16.88 14.26 -8.47
CA GLY A 219 15.70 14.57 -9.28
C GLY A 219 14.43 13.99 -8.66
N PHE A 220 14.49 12.71 -8.26
CA PHE A 220 13.38 12.04 -7.60
C PHE A 220 12.96 12.73 -6.29
N ALA A 221 13.92 13.13 -5.46
CA ALA A 221 13.64 13.84 -4.21
C ALA A 221 12.98 15.20 -4.45
N ALA A 222 13.43 15.94 -5.48
CA ALA A 222 12.85 17.22 -5.84
C ALA A 222 11.40 17.08 -6.34
N GLU A 223 11.14 16.06 -7.15
CA GLU A 223 9.79 15.79 -7.67
C GLU A 223 8.83 15.32 -6.59
N ILE A 224 9.24 14.39 -5.73
CA ILE A 224 8.41 14.03 -4.58
C ILE A 224 8.07 15.29 -3.76
N LYS A 225 9.07 16.12 -3.47
CA LYS A 225 8.84 17.33 -2.68
C LYS A 225 7.86 18.31 -3.37
N SER A 226 7.80 18.34 -4.70
CA SER A 226 6.89 19.23 -5.43
C SER A 226 5.46 18.69 -5.54
N VAL A 227 5.30 17.37 -5.65
CA VAL A 227 3.99 16.72 -5.82
C VAL A 227 3.32 16.44 -4.47
N MET A 228 4.10 16.35 -3.40
CA MET A 228 3.55 16.16 -2.06
C MET A 228 2.71 17.36 -1.60
N PRO A 229 1.48 17.13 -1.07
CA PRO A 229 0.65 18.18 -0.51
C PRO A 229 1.41 19.01 0.53
N ARG A 230 1.11 20.32 0.59
CA ARG A 230 1.72 21.26 1.56
C ARG A 230 1.50 20.73 2.99
N GLY A 231 2.54 20.15 3.59
CA GLY A 231 2.42 19.50 4.91
C GLY A 231 3.50 18.46 5.19
N VAL A 232 4.05 17.80 4.17
CA VAL A 232 5.16 16.84 4.37
C VAL A 232 6.35 17.56 5.00
N ARG A 233 6.62 17.28 6.27
CA ARG A 233 7.69 17.90 7.05
C ARG A 233 9.04 17.66 6.37
N THR A 234 9.56 18.64 5.64
CA THR A 234 10.90 18.55 5.07
C THR A 234 11.91 18.58 6.21
N VAL A 235 12.55 17.45 6.51
CA VAL A 235 13.72 17.44 7.38
C VAL A 235 14.84 18.18 6.64
N SER A 236 15.14 19.39 7.10
CA SER A 236 16.32 20.14 6.68
C SER A 236 17.55 19.34 7.10
N VAL A 237 18.16 18.60 6.17
CA VAL A 237 19.47 17.99 6.43
C VAL A 237 20.48 19.12 6.48
N ALA A 238 20.92 19.47 7.69
CA ALA A 238 22.08 20.32 7.89
C ALA A 238 23.29 19.56 7.31
N VAL A 239 23.88 20.11 6.25
CA VAL A 239 25.18 19.68 5.74
C VAL A 239 26.22 20.17 6.73
N GLU A 240 26.71 19.30 7.61
CA GLU A 240 27.93 19.58 8.36
C GLU A 240 29.09 19.66 7.36
N ARG A 241 29.81 20.78 7.41
CA ARG A 241 31.02 21.08 6.64
C ARG A 241 32.25 20.48 7.32
#